data_AF-A0A358SRH0-F1
#
_entry.id   AF-A0A358SRH0-F1
#
_cell.length_a   1.000
_cell.length_b   1.000
_cell.length_c   1.000
_cell.angle_alpha   90.00
_cell.angle_beta   90.00
_cell.angle_gamma   90.00
#
_symmetry.space_group_name_H-M   'P 1'
#
loop_
_entity.id
_entity.type
_entity.pdbx_description
1 polymer ?
#
loop_
_entity_poly.entity_id
_entity_poly.type
_entity_poly.pdbx_seq_one_letter_code
_entity_poly.pdbx_strand_id
1 'polypeptide(L)'
;LVIGRLATMPFTTTAGSYASSVITMAGAYLVHLLLTAFVGIAILNRGRRGLFSSDANWHVRLAGYWWYWVTASAVILAVTTSFVTSPHIVP
;
A
#
# COMPACT_ATOMS: atom_id res chain seq x y z
N LEU A 1 -8.22 -7.34 5.11
CA LEU A 1 -7.39 -7.03 6.30
C LEU A 1 -6.98 -5.55 6.40
N VAL A 2 -6.60 -4.85 5.33
CA VAL A 2 -6.37 -3.37 5.33
C VAL A 2 -7.65 -2.56 5.02
N ILE A 3 -8.41 -2.95 4.00
CA ILE A 3 -9.66 -2.25 3.60
C ILE A 3 -10.71 -2.27 4.72
N GLY A 4 -10.82 -3.38 5.45
CA GLY A 4 -11.71 -3.49 6.60
C GLY A 4 -11.33 -2.55 7.74
N ARG A 5 -10.03 -2.33 7.99
CA ARG A 5 -9.55 -1.38 9.00
C ARG A 5 -9.86 0.07 8.61
N LEU A 6 -9.75 0.41 7.33
CA LEU A 6 -10.15 1.70 6.77
C LEU A 6 -11.66 1.95 6.89
N ALA A 7 -12.48 0.92 6.65
CA ALA A 7 -13.93 1.02 6.73
C ALA A 7 -14.47 1.12 8.16
N THR A 8 -13.73 0.62 9.16
CA THR A 8 -14.13 0.64 10.58
C THR A 8 -13.47 1.76 11.38
N MET A 9 -12.84 2.76 10.75
CA MET A 9 -12.23 3.87 11.49
C MET A 9 -13.33 4.75 12.12
N PRO A 10 -13.24 5.10 13.41
CA PRO A 10 -14.26 5.90 14.09
C PRO A 10 -14.17 7.40 13.76
N PHE A 11 -13.39 7.78 12.75
CA PHE A 11 -13.14 9.18 12.38
C PHE A 11 -13.14 9.35 10.85
N THR A 12 -13.60 10.51 10.40
CA THR A 12 -13.64 10.93 8.99
C THR A 12 -12.52 11.93 8.70
N THR A 13 -12.22 12.21 7.42
CA THR A 13 -11.16 13.14 6.98
C THR A 13 -11.28 14.55 7.56
N THR A 14 -12.44 14.93 8.07
CA THR A 14 -12.74 16.24 8.69
C THR A 14 -12.47 16.29 10.20
N ALA A 15 -12.09 15.19 10.85
CA ALA A 15 -11.91 15.12 12.31
C ALA A 15 -10.58 15.70 12.84
N GLY A 16 -9.89 16.51 12.03
CA GLY A 16 -8.61 17.15 12.38
C GLY A 16 -7.41 16.59 11.59
N SER A 17 -6.27 17.27 11.71
CA SER A 17 -5.06 16.99 10.93
C SER A 17 -4.59 15.54 11.02
N TYR A 18 -4.72 14.91 12.20
CA TYR A 18 -4.45 13.48 12.38
C TYR A 18 -5.28 12.61 11.44
N ALA A 19 -6.60 12.77 11.47
CA ALA A 19 -7.52 11.93 10.70
C ALA A 19 -7.28 12.10 9.19
N SER A 20 -7.05 13.34 8.74
CA SER A 20 -6.75 13.64 7.35
C SER A 20 -5.43 12.99 6.89
N SER A 21 -4.37 13.05 7.71
CA SER A 21 -3.06 12.43 7.39
C SER A 21 -3.16 10.91 7.36
N VAL A 22 -3.80 10.29 8.36
CA VAL A 22 -3.95 8.83 8.43
C VAL A 22 -4.73 8.30 7.22
N ILE A 23 -5.86 8.92 6.88
CA ILE A 23 -6.69 8.50 5.74
C ILE A 23 -5.95 8.72 4.42
N THR A 24 -5.24 9.85 4.26
CA THR A 24 -4.47 10.13 3.05
C THR A 24 -3.34 9.11 2.85
N MET A 25 -2.56 8.85 3.90
CA MET A 25 -1.45 7.90 3.79
C MET A 25 -1.94 6.47 3.61
N ALA A 26 -3.02 6.08 4.29
CA ALA A 26 -3.63 4.76 4.11
C ALA A 26 -4.27 4.58 2.73
N GLY A 27 -4.88 5.64 2.18
CA GLY A 27 -5.39 5.67 0.81
C GLY A 27 -4.27 5.56 -0.23
N ALA A 28 -3.18 6.30 -0.06
CA ALA A 28 -1.99 6.20 -0.91
C ALA A 28 -1.40 4.78 -0.87
N TYR A 29 -1.33 4.17 0.31
CA TYR A 29 -0.86 2.78 0.45
C TYR A 29 -1.80 1.78 -0.24
N LEU A 30 -3.12 1.99 -0.17
CA LEU A 30 -4.09 1.17 -0.89
C LEU A 30 -3.87 1.22 -2.42
N VAL A 31 -3.60 2.41 -2.97
CA VAL A 31 -3.27 2.55 -4.40
C VAL A 31 -2.01 1.75 -4.76
N HIS A 32 -0.97 1.80 -3.93
CA HIS A 32 0.24 0.99 -4.14
C HIS A 32 -0.06 -0.51 -4.13
N LEU A 33 -0.93 -0.98 -3.23
CA LEU A 33 -1.36 -2.38 -3.21
C LEU A 33 -2.13 -2.78 -4.48
N LEU A 34 -3.01 -1.93 -4.99
CA LEU A 34 -3.75 -2.18 -6.23
C LEU A 34 -2.82 -2.27 -7.44
N LEU A 35 -1.85 -1.34 -7.54
CA LEU A 35 -0.82 -1.39 -8.58
C LEU A 35 0.03 -2.66 -8.47
N THR A 36 0.37 -3.07 -7.25
CA THR A 36 1.11 -4.31 -6.99
C THR A 36 0.34 -5.54 -7.45
N ALA A 37 -0.97 -5.59 -7.17
CA ALA A 37 -1.83 -6.67 -7.65
C ALA A 37 -1.90 -6.70 -9.18
N PHE A 38 -2.07 -5.54 -9.82
CA PHE A 38 -2.11 -5.43 -11.27
C PHE A 38 -0.80 -5.91 -11.94
N VAL A 39 0.35 -5.42 -11.48
CA VAL A 39 1.67 -5.82 -11.98
C VAL A 39 1.94 -7.31 -11.69
N GLY A 40 1.58 -7.78 -10.49
CA GLY A 40 1.70 -9.18 -10.11
C GLY A 40 0.91 -10.12 -11.02
N ILE A 41 -0.35 -9.78 -11.33
CA ILE A 41 -1.19 -10.53 -12.26
C ILE A 41 -0.58 -10.53 -13.67
N ALA A 42 -0.08 -9.38 -14.14
CA ALA A 42 0.56 -9.28 -15.45
C ALA A 42 1.78 -10.20 -15.56
N ILE A 43 2.63 -10.24 -14.53
CA ILE A 43 3.82 -11.09 -14.47
C ILE A 43 3.43 -12.56 -14.34
N LEU A 44 2.46 -12.90 -13.50
CA LEU A 44 1.95 -14.28 -13.36
C LEU A 44 1.37 -14.80 -14.68
N ASN A 45 0.57 -13.99 -15.38
CA ASN A 45 0.02 -14.34 -16.68
C ASN A 45 1.11 -14.54 -17.73
N ARG A 46 2.17 -13.70 -17.72
CA ARG A 46 3.31 -13.86 -18.60
C ARG A 46 4.15 -15.10 -18.27
N GLY A 47 4.30 -15.41 -16.98
CA GLY A 47 4.99 -16.61 -16.49
C GLY A 47 4.29 -17.90 -16.85
N ARG A 48 2.96 -17.95 -16.76
CA ARG A 48 2.16 -19.09 -17.21
C ARG A 48 2.33 -19.38 -18.70
N ARG A 49 2.60 -18.35 -19.50
CA ARG A 49 2.86 -18.50 -20.94
C ARG A 49 4.32 -18.81 -21.26
N GLY A 50 5.20 -18.93 -20.27
CA GLY A 50 6.62 -19.22 -20.47
C GLY A 50 7.39 -18.12 -21.22
N LEU A 51 6.83 -16.90 -21.30
CA LEU A 51 7.37 -15.80 -22.11
C LEU A 51 8.50 -15.02 -21.42
N PHE A 52 9.14 -15.63 -20.41
CA PHE A 52 10.31 -15.06 -19.76
C PHE A 52 11.56 -15.51 -20.51
N SER A 53 12.14 -14.58 -21.27
CA SER A 53 13.45 -14.80 -21.89
C SER A 53 14.55 -14.48 -20.87
N SER A 54 15.52 -15.37 -20.69
CA SER A 54 16.64 -15.19 -19.76
C SER A 54 17.39 -13.86 -19.96
N ASP A 55 17.39 -13.35 -21.19
CA ASP A 55 18.14 -12.16 -21.60
C ASP A 55 17.40 -10.83 -21.35
N ALA A 56 16.06 -10.85 -21.26
CA ALA A 56 15.23 -9.64 -21.22
C ALA A 56 14.25 -9.63 -20.02
N ASN A 57 14.76 -9.90 -18.82
CA ASN A 57 13.98 -10.02 -17.57
C ASN A 57 13.92 -8.74 -16.71
N TRP A 58 14.22 -7.57 -17.28
CA TRP A 58 14.25 -6.31 -16.53
C TRP A 58 12.91 -5.99 -15.84
N HIS A 59 11.79 -6.35 -16.45
CA HIS A 59 10.45 -6.17 -15.88
C HIS A 59 10.26 -6.93 -14.56
N VAL A 60 10.84 -8.13 -14.46
CA VAL A 60 10.77 -8.96 -13.25
C VAL A 60 11.61 -8.34 -12.14
N ARG A 61 12.80 -7.82 -12.47
CA ARG A 61 13.64 -7.07 -11.54
C ARG A 61 12.95 -5.80 -11.05
N LEU A 62 12.34 -5.03 -11.95
CA LEU A 62 11.59 -3.84 -11.60
C LEU A 62 10.42 -4.16 -10.66
N ALA A 63 9.68 -5.23 -10.93
CA ALA A 63 8.62 -5.67 -10.03
C ALA A 63 9.15 -6.12 -8.67
N GLY A 64 10.34 -6.74 -8.63
CA GLY A 64 11.04 -7.02 -7.38
C GLY A 64 11.32 -5.75 -6.57
N TYR A 65 11.93 -4.74 -7.20
CA TYR A 65 12.18 -3.44 -6.55
C TYR A 65 10.89 -2.74 -6.10
N TRP A 66 9.82 -2.85 -6.89
CA TRP A 66 8.50 -2.35 -6.52
C TRP A 66 7.94 -3.03 -5.27
N TRP A 67 8.07 -4.35 -5.14
CA TRP A 67 7.66 -5.08 -3.94
C TRP A 67 8.45 -4.65 -2.70
N TYR A 68 9.76 -4.45 -2.83
CA TYR A 68 10.57 -3.87 -1.75
C TYR A 68 10.11 -2.46 -1.36
N TRP A 69 9.75 -1.63 -2.34
CA TRP A 69 9.21 -0.30 -2.07
C TRP A 69 7.86 -0.33 -1.34
N VAL A 70 6.96 -1.23 -1.73
CA VAL A 70 5.64 -1.38 -1.10
C VAL A 70 5.78 -1.84 0.36
N THR A 71 6.70 -2.77 0.64
CA THR A 71 6.97 -3.21 2.02
C THR A 71 7.61 -2.09 2.85
N ALA A 72 8.57 -1.35 2.30
CA ALA A 72 9.13 -0.18 2.97
C ALA A 72 8.07 0.90 3.25
N SER A 73 7.17 1.17 2.31
CA SER A 73 6.07 2.12 2.47
C SER A 73 5.11 1.72 3.61
N ALA A 74 4.89 0.41 3.81
CA ALA A 74 4.08 -0.09 4.90
C ALA A 74 4.72 0.19 6.28
N VAL A 75 6.04 0.01 6.37
CA VAL A 75 6.81 0.33 7.58
C VAL A 75 6.77 1.84 7.84
N ILE A 76 7.01 2.66 6.82
CA ILE A 76 6.93 4.13 6.94
C ILE A 76 5.54 4.56 7.43
N LEU A 77 4.47 4.00 6.87
CA LEU A 77 3.10 4.26 7.31
C LEU A 77 2.89 3.91 8.79
N ALA A 78 3.32 2.72 9.21
CA ALA A 78 3.19 2.27 10.59
C ALA A 78 3.96 3.18 11.57
N VAL A 79 5.19 3.55 11.20
CA VAL A 79 6.04 4.45 11.99
C VAL A 79 5.42 5.83 12.10
N THR A 80 5.03 6.45 10.98
CA THR A 80 4.42 7.78 10.98
C THR A 80 3.13 7.80 11.80
N THR A 81 2.26 6.81 11.64
CA THR A 81 1.00 6.74 12.42
C THR A 81 1.20 6.44 13.90
N SER A 82 2.33 5.85 14.30
CA SER A 82 2.66 5.61 15.71
C SER A 82 3.04 6.88 16.48
N PHE A 83 3.53 7.91 15.78
CA PHE A 83 3.99 9.15 16.41
C PHE A 83 2.93 10.26 16.49
N VAL A 84 1.77 10.09 15.86
CA VAL A 84 0.71 11.12 15.88
C VAL A 84 -0.38 10.75 16.89
N THR A 85 -0.74 11.69 17.75
CA THR A 85 -1.79 11.53 18.77
C THR A 85 -3.14 11.24 18.12
N SER A 86 -3.77 10.12 18.48
CA SER A 86 -5.13 9.78 18.07
C SER A 86 -6.14 10.74 18.71
N PRO A 87 -7.17 11.22 17.99
CA PRO A 87 -8.21 12.07 18.55
C PRO A 87 -8.91 11.32 19.70
N HIS A 88 -8.97 11.97 20.87
CA HIS A 88 -9.75 11.48 21.99
C HIS A 88 -11.23 11.57 21.61
N ILE A 89 -11.91 10.43 21.57
CA ILE A 89 -13.38 10.40 21.57
C ILE A 89 -13.79 10.81 22.98
N VAL A 90 -14.18 12.07 23.15
CA VAL A 90 -14.81 12.53 24.40
C VAL A 90 -16.25 11.97 24.38
N PRO A 91 -16.68 11.22 25.41
CA PRO A 91 -18.04 10.69 25.50
C PRO A 91 -19.10 11.79 25.60
#